data_AF-A0A524G0S8-F1
#
_entry.id   AF-A0A524G0S8-F1
#
_cell.length_a   1.000
_cell.length_b   1.000
_cell.length_c   1.000
_cell.angle_alpha   90.00
_cell.angle_beta   90.00
_cell.angle_gamma   90.00
#
_symmetry.space_group_name_H-M   'P 1'
#
loop_
_entity.id
_entity.type
_entity.pdbx_description
1 polymer ?
#
loop_
_entity_poly.entity_id
_entity_poly.type
_entity_poly.pdbx_seq_one_letter_code
_entity_poly.pdbx_strand_id
1 'polypeptide(L)'
;MILGKPTGVFLFGIFVMIGFCMDFTYGSLMILGFIDIPPAYVAIEVFYGTLLIFGGMIGLTLFYGLWTLKNWVRVILQIGFPAQVIFNIIIDPTNYDNYFLLVVSIIVAIYLQLSSTRNHFK
;
A
#
# COMPACT_ATOMS: atom_id res chain seq x y z
N MET A 1 -10.38 23.01 -8.64
CA MET A 1 -10.56 21.66 -8.07
C MET A 1 -11.17 20.78 -9.17
N ILE A 2 -10.35 20.14 -10.01
CA ILE A 2 -10.79 19.62 -11.33
C ILE A 2 -11.55 18.28 -11.24
N LEU A 3 -11.55 17.60 -10.08
CA LEU A 3 -12.11 16.24 -9.93
C LEU A 3 -13.15 16.09 -8.80
N GLY A 4 -13.54 17.17 -8.10
CA GLY A 4 -14.43 17.08 -6.92
C GLY A 4 -13.85 16.28 -5.74
N LYS A 5 -12.57 15.88 -5.82
CA LYS A 5 -11.82 15.12 -4.81
C LYS A 5 -10.83 16.02 -4.10
N PRO A 6 -10.54 15.78 -2.80
CA PRO A 6 -9.45 16.46 -2.10
C PRO A 6 -8.11 16.17 -2.81
N THR A 7 -7.30 17.20 -3.06
CA THR A 7 -6.02 17.07 -3.79
C THR A 7 -5.10 16.02 -3.16
N GLY A 8 -5.06 15.92 -1.83
CA GLY A 8 -4.24 14.91 -1.16
C GLY A 8 -4.76 13.48 -1.30
N VAL A 9 -6.08 13.25 -1.44
CA VAL A 9 -6.62 11.92 -1.76
C VAL A 9 -6.27 11.52 -3.19
N PHE A 10 -6.28 12.47 -4.13
CA PHE A 10 -5.85 12.24 -5.50
C PHE A 10 -4.36 11.88 -5.58
N LEU A 11 -3.50 12.67 -4.94
CA LEU A 11 -2.06 12.38 -4.85
C LEU A 11 -1.79 11.05 -4.17
N PHE A 12 -2.48 10.76 -3.07
CA PHE A 12 -2.36 9.50 -2.37
C PHE A 12 -2.81 8.31 -3.23
N GLY A 13 -3.90 8.46 -3.98
CA GLY A 13 -4.31 7.47 -4.99
C GLY A 13 -3.22 7.23 -6.03
N ILE A 14 -2.56 8.27 -6.53
CA ILE A 14 -1.43 8.11 -7.47
C ILE A 14 -0.24 7.40 -6.82
N PHE A 15 0.10 7.70 -5.57
CA PHE A 15 1.19 7.00 -4.88
C PHE A 15 0.87 5.53 -4.64
N VAL A 16 -0.35 5.20 -4.24
CA VAL A 16 -0.84 3.81 -4.19
C VAL A 16 -0.76 3.18 -5.58
N MET A 17 -1.05 3.96 -6.63
CA MET A 17 -0.99 3.49 -8.01
C MET A 17 0.43 3.08 -8.43
N ILE A 18 1.39 3.95 -8.15
CA ILE A 18 2.81 3.71 -8.45
C ILE A 18 3.35 2.53 -7.63
N GLY A 19 3.01 2.46 -6.34
CA GLY A 19 3.41 1.37 -5.46
C GLY A 19 2.93 0.00 -5.97
N PHE A 20 1.66 -0.13 -6.36
CA PHE A 20 1.18 -1.41 -6.90
C PHE A 20 1.83 -1.76 -8.23
N CYS A 21 2.09 -0.77 -9.10
CA CYS A 21 2.73 -1.03 -10.40
C CYS A 21 4.11 -1.65 -10.18
N MET A 22 4.82 -1.19 -9.15
CA MET A 22 6.10 -1.78 -8.77
C MET A 22 5.91 -3.20 -8.25
N ASP A 23 5.06 -3.45 -7.24
CA ASP A 23 4.89 -4.80 -6.67
C ASP A 23 4.41 -5.82 -7.71
N PHE A 24 3.45 -5.44 -8.56
CA PHE A 24 2.94 -6.29 -9.63
C PHE A 24 4.04 -6.61 -10.66
N THR A 25 4.84 -5.61 -11.03
CA THR A 25 5.95 -5.77 -11.99
C THR A 25 7.07 -6.62 -11.38
N TYR A 26 7.49 -6.34 -10.14
CA TYR A 26 8.51 -7.12 -9.43
C TYR A 26 8.07 -8.57 -9.27
N GLY A 27 6.85 -8.82 -8.80
CA GLY A 27 6.31 -10.18 -8.66
C GLY A 27 6.28 -10.94 -9.99
N SER A 28 5.83 -10.28 -11.07
CA SER A 28 5.78 -10.88 -12.41
C SER A 28 7.18 -11.20 -12.95
N LEU A 29 8.15 -10.29 -12.78
CA LEU A 29 9.52 -10.49 -13.24
C LEU A 29 10.26 -11.57 -12.43
N MET A 30 9.97 -11.70 -11.13
CA MET A 30 10.48 -12.80 -10.30
C MET A 30 9.95 -14.16 -10.74
N ILE A 31 8.65 -14.28 -11.06
CA ILE A 31 8.07 -15.54 -11.57
C ILE A 31 8.67 -15.94 -12.93
N LEU A 32 8.95 -14.95 -13.78
CA LEU A 32 9.56 -15.17 -15.09
C LEU A 32 11.08 -15.41 -15.03
N GLY A 33 11.70 -15.32 -13.85
CA GLY A 33 13.13 -15.55 -13.65
C GLY A 33 14.04 -14.41 -14.11
N PHE A 34 13.50 -13.19 -14.29
CA PHE A 34 14.26 -12.01 -14.69
C PHE A 34 14.85 -11.22 -13.50
N ILE A 35 14.31 -11.41 -12.29
CA ILE A 35 14.79 -10.76 -11.06
C ILE A 35 15.02 -11.84 -10.00
N ASP A 36 16.18 -11.76 -9.33
CA ASP A 36 16.53 -12.65 -8.24
C ASP A 36 15.62 -12.45 -7.03
N ILE A 37 15.23 -13.58 -6.42
CA ILE A 37 14.40 -13.59 -5.21
C ILE A 37 15.30 -13.23 -4.03
N PRO A 38 14.88 -12.29 -3.15
CA PRO A 38 15.71 -11.91 -2.02
C PRO A 38 16.06 -13.15 -1.16
N PRO A 39 17.30 -13.25 -0.63
CA PRO A 39 17.77 -14.43 0.11
C PRO A 39 16.85 -14.88 1.25
N ALA A 40 16.17 -13.92 1.90
CA ALA A 40 15.21 -14.18 2.97
C ALA A 40 13.97 -14.99 2.54
N TYR A 41 13.67 -15.02 1.24
CA TYR A 41 12.46 -15.65 0.68
C TYR A 41 12.78 -16.81 -0.27
N VAL A 42 14.05 -17.22 -0.39
CA VAL A 42 14.48 -18.32 -1.28
C VAL A 42 13.83 -19.66 -0.89
N ALA A 43 13.50 -19.88 0.38
CA ALA A 43 12.76 -21.07 0.80
C ALA A 43 11.31 -21.13 0.26
N ILE A 44 10.80 -20.01 -0.27
CA ILE A 44 9.41 -19.81 -0.70
C ILE A 44 9.37 -19.17 -2.10
N GLU A 45 10.35 -19.50 -2.95
CA GLU A 45 10.63 -18.96 -4.29
C GLU A 45 9.41 -18.34 -5.04
N VAL A 46 8.75 -19.14 -5.87
CA VAL A 46 7.61 -18.74 -6.73
C VAL A 46 6.44 -18.21 -5.90
N PHE A 47 6.34 -18.65 -4.63
CA PHE A 47 5.32 -18.20 -3.71
C PHE A 47 5.49 -16.72 -3.33
N TYR A 48 6.72 -16.23 -3.18
CA TYR A 48 6.99 -14.81 -2.92
C TYR A 48 6.59 -13.92 -4.10
N GLY A 49 6.96 -14.31 -5.34
CA GLY A 49 6.52 -13.61 -6.54
C GLY A 49 4.99 -13.59 -6.69
N THR A 50 4.33 -14.70 -6.33
CA THR A 50 2.86 -14.80 -6.31
C THR A 50 2.23 -13.89 -5.26
N LEU A 51 2.83 -13.82 -4.06
CA LEU A 51 2.38 -12.89 -3.00
C LEU A 51 2.46 -11.44 -3.44
N LEU A 52 3.52 -11.02 -4.14
CA LEU A 52 3.64 -9.67 -4.68
C LEU A 52 2.54 -9.34 -5.70
N ILE A 53 2.16 -10.30 -6.55
CA ILE A 53 1.03 -10.13 -7.49
C ILE A 53 -0.29 -9.96 -6.74
N PHE A 54 -0.57 -10.80 -5.73
CA PHE A 54 -1.76 -10.66 -4.90
C PHE A 54 -1.76 -9.33 -4.12
N GLY A 55 -0.61 -8.90 -3.60
CA GLY A 55 -0.41 -7.59 -2.99
C GLY A 55 -0.75 -6.46 -3.95
N GLY A 56 -0.29 -6.55 -5.21
CA GLY A 56 -0.64 -5.62 -6.28
C GLY A 56 -2.15 -5.57 -6.57
N MET A 57 -2.84 -6.72 -6.58
CA MET A 57 -4.31 -6.78 -6.76
C MET A 57 -5.07 -6.14 -5.58
N ILE A 58 -4.59 -6.32 -4.36
CA ILE A 58 -5.14 -5.62 -3.18
C ILE A 58 -4.91 -4.11 -3.32
N GLY A 59 -3.72 -3.69 -3.78
CA GLY A 59 -3.39 -2.31 -4.08
C GLY A 59 -4.35 -1.67 -5.10
N LEU A 60 -4.69 -2.39 -6.18
CA LEU A 60 -5.69 -1.95 -7.16
C LEU A 60 -7.09 -1.78 -6.56
N THR A 61 -7.46 -2.68 -5.66
CA THR A 61 -8.75 -2.63 -4.95
C THR A 61 -8.82 -1.41 -4.02
N LEU A 62 -7.72 -1.10 -3.33
CA LEU A 62 -7.57 0.11 -2.52
C LEU A 62 -7.54 1.38 -3.38
N PHE A 63 -6.85 1.37 -4.51
CA PHE A 63 -6.85 2.49 -5.47
C PHE A 63 -8.26 2.79 -5.97
N TYR A 64 -9.00 1.75 -6.40
CA TYR A 64 -10.38 1.91 -6.85
C TYR A 64 -11.27 2.51 -5.77
N GLY A 65 -11.16 2.04 -4.52
CA GLY A 65 -11.94 2.60 -3.43
C GLY A 65 -11.48 3.99 -2.98
N LEU A 66 -10.20 4.35 -3.08
CA LEU A 66 -9.74 5.74 -2.94
C LEU A 66 -10.32 6.63 -4.03
N TRP A 67 -10.29 6.14 -5.28
CA TRP A 67 -10.78 6.87 -6.44
C TRP A 67 -12.28 7.10 -6.39
N THR A 68 -13.04 6.13 -5.88
CA THR A 68 -14.49 6.21 -5.69
C THR A 68 -14.90 6.71 -4.31
N LEU A 69 -13.93 7.13 -3.49
CA LEU A 69 -14.12 7.68 -2.14
C LEU A 69 -14.94 6.77 -1.23
N LYS A 70 -14.65 5.47 -1.21
CA LYS A 70 -15.36 4.49 -0.39
C LYS A 70 -14.86 4.50 1.06
N ASN A 71 -15.80 4.58 2.00
CA ASN A 71 -15.50 4.65 3.42
C ASN A 71 -14.69 3.44 3.94
N TRP A 72 -14.93 2.24 3.40
CA TRP A 72 -14.17 1.04 3.79
C TRP A 72 -12.67 1.17 3.47
N VAL A 73 -12.29 1.80 2.36
CA VAL A 73 -10.87 2.06 2.03
C VAL A 73 -10.26 3.06 2.98
N ARG A 74 -11.02 4.10 3.38
CA ARG A 74 -10.55 5.05 4.39
C ARG A 74 -10.18 4.33 5.68
N VAL A 75 -11.04 3.41 6.14
CA VAL A 75 -10.81 2.65 7.38
C VAL A 75 -9.59 1.72 7.23
N ILE A 76 -9.47 1.00 6.12
CA ILE A 76 -8.30 0.13 5.87
C ILE A 76 -7.00 0.94 5.85
N LEU A 77 -6.97 2.09 5.19
CA LEU A 77 -5.76 2.90 5.10
C LEU A 77 -5.46 3.67 6.39
N GLN A 78 -6.48 3.97 7.20
CA GLN A 78 -6.32 4.64 8.48
C GLN A 78 -5.85 3.69 9.60
N ILE A 79 -6.30 2.44 9.60
CA ILE A 79 -6.02 1.47 10.68
C ILE A 79 -5.16 0.31 10.17
N GLY A 80 -5.57 -0.29 9.06
CA GLY A 80 -4.91 -1.46 8.48
C GLY A 80 -3.48 -1.17 8.01
N PHE A 81 -3.22 -0.02 7.40
CA PHE A 81 -1.87 0.32 6.94
C PHE A 81 -0.88 0.51 8.10
N PRO A 82 -1.16 1.32 9.14
CA PRO A 82 -0.32 1.36 10.33
C PRO A 82 -0.17 0.00 11.02
N ALA A 83 -1.26 -0.78 11.15
CA ALA A 83 -1.23 -2.09 11.79
C ALA A 83 -0.33 -3.09 11.02
N GLN A 84 -0.42 -3.10 9.69
CA GLN A 84 0.43 -3.93 8.84
C GLN A 84 1.92 -3.55 8.99
N VAL A 85 2.23 -2.26 8.99
CA VAL A 85 3.62 -1.81 9.16
C VAL A 85 4.15 -2.15 10.56
N ILE A 86 3.35 -1.99 11.61
CA ILE A 86 3.72 -2.42 12.97
C ILE A 86 4.00 -3.93 13.00
N PHE A 87 3.16 -4.73 12.34
CA PHE A 87 3.36 -6.17 12.25
C PHE A 87 4.66 -6.53 11.52
N ASN A 88 4.99 -5.83 10.43
CA ASN A 88 6.27 -6.01 9.74
C ASN A 88 7.47 -5.68 10.63
N ILE A 89 7.40 -4.62 11.45
CA ILE A 89 8.46 -4.27 12.42
C ILE A 89 8.60 -5.36 13.49
N ILE A 90 7.50 -5.96 13.95
CA ILE A 90 7.54 -7.05 14.94
C ILE A 90 8.22 -8.29 14.33
N ILE A 91 7.95 -8.59 13.06
CA ILE A 91 8.55 -9.73 12.34
C ILE A 91 10.04 -9.50 12.08
N ASP A 92 10.40 -8.30 11.58
CA ASP A 92 11.77 -7.93 11.26
C ASP A 92 12.09 -6.52 11.80
N PRO A 93 12.56 -6.44 13.06
CA PRO A 93 12.90 -5.17 13.69
C PRO A 93 14.21 -4.57 13.16
N THR A 94 14.98 -5.30 12.37
CA THR A 94 16.26 -4.82 11.82
C THR A 94 16.10 -4.08 10.50
N ASN A 95 14.95 -4.24 9.84
CA ASN A 95 14.63 -3.53 8.62
C ASN A 95 14.13 -2.11 8.91
N TYR A 96 15.05 -1.14 8.82
CA TYR A 96 14.79 0.28 9.09
C TYR A 96 13.79 0.93 8.11
N ASP A 97 13.59 0.36 6.92
CA ASP A 97 12.61 0.88 5.96
C ASP A 97 11.18 0.80 6.52
N ASN A 98 10.90 -0.20 7.36
CA ASN A 98 9.60 -0.34 8.02
C ASN A 98 9.31 0.82 9.00
N TYR A 99 10.33 1.40 9.63
CA TYR A 99 10.14 2.54 10.54
C TYR A 99 9.86 3.83 9.76
N PHE A 100 10.49 4.00 8.60
CA PHE A 100 10.14 5.10 7.69
C PHE A 100 8.69 4.96 7.19
N LEU A 101 8.31 3.75 6.77
CA LEU A 101 6.93 3.44 6.37
C LEU A 101 5.93 3.65 7.51
N LEU A 102 6.33 3.43 8.76
CA LEU A 102 5.46 3.66 9.92
C LEU A 102 5.12 5.15 10.03
N VAL A 103 6.12 6.02 9.91
CA VAL A 103 5.91 7.48 9.91
C VAL A 103 4.98 7.89 8.77
N VAL A 104 5.20 7.37 7.56
CA VAL A 104 4.33 7.63 6.41
C VAL A 104 2.89 7.16 6.68
N SER A 105 2.71 5.96 7.22
CA SER A 105 1.39 5.38 7.52
C SER A 105 0.61 6.21 8.55
N ILE A 106 1.29 6.76 9.56
CA ILE A 106 0.69 7.63 10.59
C ILE A 106 0.25 8.96 9.96
N ILE A 107 1.09 9.59 9.13
CA ILE A 107 0.75 10.83 8.43
C ILE A 107 -0.49 10.62 7.54
N VAL A 108 -0.55 9.51 6.81
CA VAL A 108 -1.71 9.12 6.00
C VAL A 108 -2.95 8.95 6.87
N ALA A 109 -2.85 8.24 8.00
CA ALA A 109 -3.97 8.02 8.90
C ALA A 109 -4.54 9.34 9.46
N ILE A 110 -3.67 10.25 9.89
CA ILE A 110 -4.05 11.60 10.35
C ILE A 110 -4.73 12.37 9.21
N TYR A 111 -4.15 12.34 8.00
CA TYR A 111 -4.70 13.04 6.83
C TYR A 111 -6.11 12.57 6.47
N LEU A 112 -6.38 11.26 6.55
CA LEU A 112 -7.68 10.67 6.28
C LEU A 112 -8.73 11.02 7.37
N GLN A 113 -8.29 11.39 8.57
CA GLN A 113 -9.14 11.77 9.69
C GLN A 113 -9.57 13.25 9.68
N LEU A 114 -8.83 14.11 8.98
CA LEU A 114 -9.18 15.52 8.81
C LEU A 114 -10.57 15.67 8.20
N SER A 115 -11.41 16.57 8.73
CA SER A 115 -12.77 16.82 8.23
C SER A 115 -12.80 17.19 6.74
N SER A 116 -11.78 17.90 6.26
CA SER A 116 -11.60 18.26 4.85
C SER A 116 -11.43 17.05 3.93
N THR A 117 -10.93 15.93 4.45
CA THR A 117 -10.75 14.67 3.71
C THR A 117 -11.89 13.72 3.99
N ARG A 118 -12.19 13.49 5.28
CA ARG A 118 -13.15 12.53 5.80
C ARG A 118 -14.54 12.68 5.19
N ASN A 119 -15.03 13.91 5.05
CA ASN A 119 -16.41 14.20 4.60
C ASN A 119 -16.64 13.88 3.12
N HIS A 120 -15.58 13.62 2.35
CA HIS A 120 -15.70 13.23 0.95
C HIS A 120 -15.93 11.72 0.78
N PHE A 121 -15.61 10.92 1.80
CA PHE A 121 -15.79 9.46 1.76
C PHE A 121 -17.25 9.07 2.07
N LYS A 122 -17.80 8.16 1.26
CA LYS A 122 -19.17 7.63 1.33
C LYS A 122 -19.18 6.12 1.61
#